data_AF-A0A7R9GTZ6-F1
#
_entry.id   AF-A0A7R9GTZ6-F1
#
_cell.length_a   1.000
_cell.length_b   1.000
_cell.length_c   1.000
_cell.angle_alpha   90.00
_cell.angle_beta   90.00
_cell.angle_gamma   90.00
#
_symmetry.space_group_name_H-M   'P 1'
#
loop_
_entity.id
_entity.type
_entity.pdbx_description
1 polymer ?
#
loop_
_entity_poly.entity_id
_entity_poly.type
_entity_poly.pdbx_seq_one_letter_code
_entity_poly.pdbx_strand_id
1 'polypeptide(L)'
;MANIKKGLAKETHPEAVVKCFITYVTDLPDGKETGDFLALDLGGTNFRILSCTELTKDKIVNTSVVLFDHIAECLHNFIVKHSLQDKLLPLGFTFSFPLVQVALDAGLILKWTKGFDAKDAIGQDPVTLLREAIKRKGGMNVDVRAIVNDTTGTLIACAWKDSNCRLGLIVGTGTNMCYVEKLVENNVLFGGKSSDKLKTPHSFQCKYVTEILTDTKNTFVHVKKVLAEMEVKHAKKQDWHDLYYICDIVNKRGASLAAIGVATLINKMDFSPVTAGIDGTLYRLIPGFHDQMMEVMKKFVNKNIEFKLMLSEDGSGRGAALAAASGYEMWATVAKRTSCDWIRAVTWPDLSTARVLQRMFESTVRVLGAHSRLNKSDLPY
;
A
#
# COMPACT_ATOMS: atom_id res chain seq x y z
N MET A 1 4.53 -28.68 1.48
CA MET A 1 4.46 -28.05 0.15
C MET A 1 3.07 -28.00 -0.47
N ALA A 2 2.27 -29.06 -0.49
CA ALA A 2 0.93 -29.02 -1.10
C ALA A 2 0.01 -27.92 -0.52
N ASN A 3 0.01 -27.72 0.79
CA ASN A 3 -0.79 -26.67 1.44
C ASN A 3 -0.30 -25.25 1.14
N ILE A 4 1.01 -25.04 0.94
CA ILE A 4 1.57 -23.74 0.55
C ILE A 4 1.12 -23.40 -0.88
N LYS A 5 1.22 -24.36 -1.81
CA LYS A 5 0.72 -24.16 -3.18
C LYS A 5 -0.77 -23.81 -3.21
N LYS A 6 -1.59 -24.51 -2.40
CA LYS A 6 -3.01 -24.18 -2.25
C LYS A 6 -3.24 -22.78 -1.68
N GLY A 7 -2.42 -22.36 -0.71
CA GLY A 7 -2.47 -21.03 -0.12
C GLY A 7 -2.11 -19.90 -1.09
N LEU A 8 -1.17 -20.15 -2.00
CA LEU A 8 -0.74 -19.16 -2.98
C LEU A 8 -1.70 -19.02 -4.17
N ALA A 9 -2.34 -20.12 -4.59
CA ALA A 9 -3.23 -20.12 -5.75
C ALA A 9 -4.58 -19.49 -5.41
N LYS A 10 -5.02 -18.53 -6.24
CA LYS A 10 -6.24 -17.73 -6.03
C LYS A 10 -7.49 -18.57 -5.80
N GLU A 11 -7.70 -19.60 -6.60
CA GLU A 11 -8.91 -20.44 -6.57
C GLU A 11 -8.99 -21.26 -5.28
N THR A 12 -7.85 -21.76 -4.79
CA THR A 12 -7.78 -22.62 -3.61
C THR A 12 -7.50 -21.86 -2.31
N HIS A 13 -7.12 -20.58 -2.38
CA HIS A 13 -6.80 -19.74 -1.24
C HIS A 13 -7.94 -19.66 -0.19
N PRO A 14 -9.23 -19.53 -0.56
CA PRO A 14 -10.32 -19.50 0.41
C PRO A 14 -10.42 -20.77 1.26
N GLU A 15 -10.10 -21.94 0.68
CA GLU A 15 -10.18 -23.24 1.34
C GLU A 15 -8.84 -23.69 1.97
N ALA A 16 -7.73 -23.02 1.62
CA ALA A 16 -6.41 -23.39 2.11
C ALA A 16 -6.30 -23.20 3.64
N VAL A 17 -5.74 -24.21 4.31
CA VAL A 17 -5.42 -24.15 5.75
C VAL A 17 -4.22 -23.21 6.00
N VAL A 18 -3.23 -23.26 5.11
CA VAL A 18 -2.10 -22.33 5.10
C VAL A 18 -2.43 -21.21 4.13
N LYS A 19 -2.74 -20.02 4.65
CA LYS A 19 -3.27 -18.93 3.83
C LYS A 19 -2.22 -18.21 2.96
N CYS A 20 -0.93 -18.24 3.30
CA CYS A 20 0.11 -17.53 2.52
C CYS A 20 -0.26 -16.07 2.22
N PHE A 21 -0.67 -15.31 3.24
CA PHE A 21 -1.06 -13.91 3.08
C PHE A 21 0.08 -13.06 2.51
N ILE A 22 -0.27 -12.16 1.60
CA ILE A 22 0.67 -11.21 1.00
C ILE A 22 0.91 -10.05 1.99
N THR A 23 2.19 -9.75 2.24
CA THR A 23 2.62 -8.76 3.24
C THR A 23 2.84 -7.36 2.67
N TYR A 24 2.75 -7.21 1.34
CA TYR A 24 3.04 -5.96 0.59
C TYR A 24 4.48 -5.43 0.74
N VAL A 25 5.35 -6.17 1.42
CA VAL A 25 6.80 -5.94 1.43
C VAL A 25 7.38 -6.58 0.17
N THR A 26 7.75 -5.74 -0.80
CA THR A 26 8.23 -6.20 -2.11
C THR A 26 9.74 -6.40 -2.16
N ASP A 27 10.47 -5.69 -1.30
CA ASP A 27 11.92 -5.66 -1.30
C ASP A 27 12.45 -5.76 0.12
N LEU A 28 13.57 -6.48 0.25
CA LEU A 28 14.34 -6.52 1.48
C LEU A 28 15.32 -5.34 1.54
N PRO A 29 15.78 -4.95 2.73
CA PRO A 29 16.66 -3.80 2.88
C PRO A 29 17.92 -3.91 2.02
N ASP A 30 18.31 -2.80 1.38
CA ASP A 30 19.51 -2.73 0.53
C ASP A 30 20.66 -1.92 1.16
N GLY A 31 20.45 -1.43 2.39
CA GLY A 31 21.42 -0.67 3.17
C GLY A 31 21.42 0.83 2.87
N LYS A 32 20.55 1.31 1.97
CA LYS A 32 20.39 2.75 1.69
C LYS A 32 19.33 3.40 2.59
N GLU A 33 18.64 2.63 3.43
CA GLU A 33 17.63 3.13 4.35
C GLU A 33 18.29 4.05 5.40
N THR A 34 17.81 5.29 5.49
CA THR A 34 18.31 6.31 6.44
C THR A 34 17.14 7.11 7.00
N GLY A 35 17.28 7.59 8.24
CA GLY A 35 16.27 8.42 8.91
C GLY A 35 15.99 7.96 10.35
N ASP A 36 15.28 8.82 11.08
CA ASP A 36 14.77 8.52 12.42
C ASP A 36 13.36 7.92 12.27
N PHE A 37 13.15 6.72 12.82
CA PHE A 37 11.88 6.00 12.74
C PHE A 37 11.47 5.47 14.11
N LEU A 38 10.16 5.43 14.35
CA LEU A 38 9.59 4.67 15.46
C LEU A 38 9.25 3.26 15.00
N ALA A 39 9.34 2.30 15.92
CA ALA A 39 8.77 0.98 15.75
C ALA A 39 7.92 0.62 16.96
N LEU A 40 6.76 0.05 16.68
CA LEU A 40 5.80 -0.44 17.66
C LEU A 40 5.63 -1.95 17.45
N ASP A 41 5.76 -2.74 18.51
CA ASP A 41 5.58 -4.19 18.47
C ASP A 41 4.45 -4.64 19.40
N LEU A 42 3.37 -5.12 18.79
CA LEU A 42 2.19 -5.65 19.44
C LEU A 42 1.96 -7.12 19.08
N GLY A 43 1.95 -7.97 20.11
CA GLY A 43 1.50 -9.37 20.03
C GLY A 43 2.56 -10.43 20.36
N GLY A 44 3.67 -10.04 21.02
CA GLY A 44 4.53 -10.94 21.81
C GLY A 44 4.18 -10.94 23.30
N THR A 45 4.98 -11.61 24.14
CA THR A 45 4.82 -11.62 25.60
C THR A 45 4.94 -10.23 26.23
N ASN A 46 5.75 -9.35 25.61
CA ASN A 46 5.93 -7.97 26.03
C ASN A 46 5.48 -7.05 24.90
N PHE A 47 4.64 -6.07 25.21
CA PHE A 47 4.46 -4.91 24.35
C PHE A 47 5.74 -4.08 24.37
N ARG A 48 6.30 -3.81 23.19
CA ARG A 48 7.53 -3.03 23.04
C ARG A 48 7.29 -1.92 22.04
N ILE A 49 7.15 -0.70 22.54
CA ILE A 49 7.79 0.41 21.84
C ILE A 49 9.28 0.19 22.11
N LEU A 50 10.19 0.50 21.20
CA LEU A 50 11.64 0.25 21.39
C LEU A 50 12.29 0.85 22.68
N SER A 51 11.52 1.42 23.63
CA SER A 51 11.87 1.55 25.06
C SER A 51 10.65 1.65 26.03
N CYS A 52 9.64 0.79 25.96
CA CYS A 52 8.59 0.74 27.00
C CYS A 52 8.23 -0.70 27.39
N THR A 53 8.28 -1.00 28.70
CA THR A 53 7.95 -2.31 29.30
C THR A 53 6.48 -2.42 29.68
N GLU A 54 5.92 -3.57 29.30
CA GLU A 54 4.79 -4.30 29.91
C GLU A 54 3.37 -3.73 29.80
N LEU A 55 2.66 -4.16 28.75
CA LEU A 55 1.23 -4.48 28.85
C LEU A 55 1.09 -5.72 29.73
N THR A 56 0.74 -5.55 31.01
CA THR A 56 0.37 -6.69 31.86
C THR A 56 -0.94 -7.29 31.38
N LYS A 57 -0.97 -8.63 31.21
CA LYS A 57 -2.13 -9.41 30.74
C LYS A 57 -3.42 -9.20 31.56
N ASP A 58 -3.31 -8.60 32.74
CA ASP A 58 -4.42 -8.40 33.69
C ASP A 58 -5.22 -7.11 33.46
N LYS A 59 -4.80 -6.22 32.55
CA LYS A 59 -5.69 -5.15 32.07
C LYS A 59 -6.53 -5.72 30.94
N ILE A 60 -7.77 -6.04 31.29
CA ILE A 60 -8.86 -6.47 30.42
C ILE A 60 -9.09 -5.42 29.32
N VAL A 61 -8.37 -5.58 28.21
CA VAL A 61 -8.55 -4.76 27.00
C VAL A 61 -9.57 -5.46 26.11
N ASN A 62 -10.85 -5.25 26.42
CA ASN A 62 -11.96 -5.94 25.74
C ASN A 62 -12.50 -5.18 24.53
N THR A 63 -12.04 -3.94 24.31
CA THR A 63 -12.48 -3.11 23.18
C THR A 63 -11.28 -2.56 22.43
N SER A 64 -11.45 -2.34 21.13
CA SER A 64 -10.47 -1.71 20.26
C SER A 64 -10.05 -0.35 20.80
N VAL A 65 -11.00 0.50 21.20
CA VAL A 65 -10.73 1.84 21.70
C VAL A 65 -9.78 1.81 22.90
N VAL A 66 -10.08 0.99 23.91
CA VAL A 66 -9.22 0.86 25.10
C VAL A 66 -7.82 0.34 24.74
N LEU A 67 -7.73 -0.60 23.78
CA LEU A 67 -6.44 -1.13 23.32
C LEU A 67 -5.58 -0.04 22.70
N PHE A 68 -6.12 0.63 21.69
CA PHE A 68 -5.37 1.58 20.89
C PHE A 68 -5.12 2.88 21.64
N ASP A 69 -6.01 3.30 22.53
CA ASP A 69 -5.77 4.46 23.41
C ASP A 69 -4.62 4.18 24.39
N HIS A 70 -4.54 2.97 24.94
CA HIS A 70 -3.40 2.59 25.77
C HIS A 70 -2.09 2.56 24.98
N ILE A 71 -2.11 2.03 23.75
CA ILE A 71 -0.94 2.07 22.85
C ILE A 71 -0.51 3.52 22.57
N ALA A 72 -1.46 4.40 22.29
CA ALA A 72 -1.20 5.82 22.08
C ALA A 72 -0.64 6.51 23.33
N GLU A 73 -1.14 6.18 24.53
CA GLU A 73 -0.58 6.64 25.80
C GLU A 73 0.90 6.24 25.95
N CYS A 74 1.22 4.97 25.68
CA CYS A 74 2.61 4.49 25.74
C CYS A 74 3.51 5.21 24.71
N LEU A 75 3.02 5.44 23.49
CA LEU A 75 3.73 6.20 22.46
C LEU A 75 3.99 7.64 22.91
N HIS A 76 2.98 8.32 23.44
CA HIS A 76 3.11 9.67 23.98
C HIS A 76 4.19 9.74 25.06
N ASN A 77 4.13 8.85 26.05
CA ASN A 77 5.08 8.82 27.15
C ASN A 77 6.52 8.56 26.68
N PHE A 78 6.71 7.68 25.70
CA PHE A 78 8.01 7.47 25.07
C PHE A 78 8.51 8.74 24.37
N ILE A 79 7.67 9.39 23.56
CA ILE A 79 8.03 10.60 22.81
C ILE A 79 8.41 11.74 23.76
N VAL A 80 7.64 11.94 24.84
CA VAL A 80 7.93 12.96 25.85
C VAL A 80 9.24 12.66 26.58
N LYS A 81 9.45 11.41 27.01
CA LYS A 81 10.67 10.98 27.71
C LYS A 81 11.94 11.21 26.87
N HIS A 82 11.83 11.10 25.55
CA HIS A 82 12.96 11.26 24.63
C HIS A 82 13.01 12.65 23.96
N SER A 83 12.16 13.59 24.37
CA SER A 83 12.09 14.95 23.81
C SER A 83 11.90 14.98 22.28
N LEU A 84 11.00 14.14 21.77
CA LEU A 84 10.74 13.99 20.33
C LEU A 84 9.43 14.65 19.85
N GLN A 85 8.78 15.46 20.69
CA GLN A 85 7.44 16.03 20.43
C GLN A 85 7.39 16.90 19.16
N ASP A 86 8.50 17.58 18.84
CA ASP A 86 8.58 18.53 17.72
C ASP A 86 8.94 17.86 16.39
N LYS A 87 9.27 16.56 16.39
CA LYS A 87 9.63 15.82 15.18
C LYS A 87 8.40 15.13 14.58
N LEU A 88 8.31 15.13 13.25
CA LEU A 88 7.46 14.19 12.53
C LEU A 88 8.13 12.81 12.58
N LEU A 89 7.47 11.84 13.20
CA LEU A 89 8.02 10.51 13.47
C LEU A 89 7.27 9.44 12.65
N PRO A 90 7.85 8.93 11.56
CA PRO A 90 7.26 7.82 10.84
C PRO A 90 7.33 6.55 11.70
N LEU A 91 6.21 5.83 11.82
CA LEU A 91 6.05 4.64 12.64
C LEU A 91 5.85 3.38 11.79
N GLY A 92 6.68 2.37 12.01
CA GLY A 92 6.42 0.99 11.60
C GLY A 92 5.68 0.23 12.70
N PHE A 93 4.55 -0.39 12.36
CA PHE A 93 3.70 -1.11 13.30
C PHE A 93 3.81 -2.63 13.07
N THR A 94 4.58 -3.31 13.91
CA THR A 94 4.57 -4.77 13.97
C THR A 94 3.31 -5.23 14.70
N PHE A 95 2.42 -5.89 13.95
CA PHE A 95 1.13 -6.38 14.41
C PHE A 95 1.02 -7.88 14.19
N SER A 96 1.12 -8.64 15.28
CA SER A 96 1.41 -10.07 15.25
C SER A 96 0.15 -10.95 15.26
N PHE A 97 -0.85 -10.55 14.48
CA PHE A 97 -2.14 -11.24 14.34
C PHE A 97 -2.51 -11.40 12.85
N PRO A 98 -3.39 -12.37 12.52
CA PRO A 98 -3.86 -12.56 11.15
C PRO A 98 -4.55 -11.29 10.57
N LEU A 99 -3.97 -10.76 9.50
CA LEU A 99 -4.46 -9.60 8.75
C LEU A 99 -4.69 -9.97 7.28
N VAL A 100 -5.78 -9.46 6.70
CA VAL A 100 -5.85 -9.30 5.24
C VAL A 100 -5.31 -7.91 4.93
N GLN A 101 -4.03 -7.82 4.57
CA GLN A 101 -3.46 -6.56 4.12
C GLN A 101 -4.00 -6.19 2.74
N VAL A 102 -4.29 -4.91 2.57
CA VAL A 102 -4.72 -4.30 1.29
C VAL A 102 -3.72 -3.25 0.81
N ALA A 103 -2.85 -2.77 1.70
CA ALA A 103 -1.69 -1.95 1.42
C ALA A 103 -0.59 -2.20 2.46
N LEU A 104 0.57 -1.55 2.30
CA LEU A 104 1.64 -1.63 3.29
C LEU A 104 1.21 -1.02 4.64
N ASP A 105 0.35 -0.01 4.63
CA ASP A 105 -0.15 0.71 5.80
C ASP A 105 -1.66 0.51 6.04
N ALA A 106 -2.26 -0.53 5.47
CA ALA A 106 -3.68 -0.83 5.65
C ALA A 106 -3.97 -2.33 5.57
N GLY A 107 -4.83 -2.82 6.46
CA GLY A 107 -5.28 -4.21 6.46
C GLY A 107 -6.44 -4.45 7.40
N LEU A 108 -7.16 -5.56 7.26
CA LEU A 108 -8.32 -5.88 8.10
C LEU A 108 -7.97 -7.00 9.08
N ILE A 109 -8.30 -6.81 10.36
CA ILE A 109 -8.13 -7.84 11.40
C ILE A 109 -9.08 -9.00 11.09
N LEU A 110 -8.54 -10.19 10.85
CA LEU A 110 -9.37 -11.38 10.60
C LEU A 110 -9.88 -12.02 11.89
N LYS A 111 -8.97 -12.16 12.85
CA LYS A 111 -9.26 -12.77 14.14
C LYS A 111 -8.15 -12.43 15.12
N TRP A 112 -8.50 -12.40 16.40
CA TRP A 112 -7.51 -12.35 17.46
C TRP A 112 -6.95 -13.73 17.79
N THR A 113 -5.74 -13.74 18.33
CA THR A 113 -5.04 -14.93 18.83
C THR A 113 -4.29 -14.54 20.10
N LYS A 114 -3.55 -15.47 20.73
CA LYS A 114 -2.60 -15.17 21.82
C LYS A 114 -3.22 -14.45 23.04
N GLY A 115 -4.53 -14.63 23.28
CA GLY A 115 -5.24 -14.07 24.45
C GLY A 115 -5.79 -12.65 24.29
N PHE A 116 -5.65 -12.03 23.12
CA PHE A 116 -6.36 -10.78 22.80
C PHE A 116 -7.81 -11.09 22.40
N ASP A 117 -8.78 -10.25 22.77
CA ASP A 117 -10.21 -10.49 22.50
C ASP A 117 -11.03 -9.20 22.24
N ALA A 118 -10.42 -8.17 21.64
CA ALA A 118 -11.12 -6.95 21.24
C ALA A 118 -12.03 -7.21 20.01
N LYS A 119 -13.17 -7.88 20.23
CA LYS A 119 -14.04 -8.40 19.15
C LYS A 119 -14.57 -7.33 18.20
N ASP A 120 -14.77 -6.12 18.71
CA ASP A 120 -15.17 -4.94 17.94
C ASP A 120 -14.13 -4.51 16.90
N ALA A 121 -12.86 -4.90 17.08
CA ALA A 121 -11.79 -4.64 16.12
C ALA A 121 -11.79 -5.59 14.90
N ILE A 122 -12.50 -6.73 14.98
CA ILE A 122 -12.52 -7.71 13.87
C ILE A 122 -13.19 -7.05 12.65
N GLY A 123 -12.52 -7.14 11.50
CA GLY A 123 -12.95 -6.47 10.26
C GLY A 123 -12.58 -4.99 10.18
N GLN A 124 -11.93 -4.43 11.21
CA GLN A 124 -11.42 -3.05 11.20
C GLN A 124 -9.93 -2.99 10.84
N ASP A 125 -9.48 -1.78 10.49
CA ASP A 125 -8.09 -1.49 10.19
C ASP A 125 -7.33 -1.03 11.45
N PRO A 126 -6.35 -1.82 11.96
CA PRO A 126 -5.58 -1.46 13.15
C PRO A 126 -4.74 -0.20 12.94
N VAL A 127 -4.37 0.14 11.71
CA VAL A 127 -3.65 1.39 11.42
C VAL A 127 -4.57 2.58 11.60
N THR A 128 -5.80 2.51 11.09
CA THR A 128 -6.84 3.53 11.33
C THR A 128 -7.13 3.68 12.83
N LEU A 129 -7.37 2.56 13.53
CA LEU A 129 -7.64 2.56 14.97
C LEU A 129 -6.51 3.22 15.77
N LEU A 130 -5.25 2.94 15.41
CA LEU A 130 -4.08 3.56 16.04
C LEU A 130 -3.96 5.05 15.69
N ARG A 131 -4.16 5.45 14.43
CA ARG A 131 -4.13 6.85 14.00
C ARG A 131 -5.19 7.68 14.74
N GLU A 132 -6.39 7.13 14.92
CA GLU A 132 -7.44 7.78 15.70
C GLU A 132 -7.09 7.90 17.19
N ALA A 133 -6.51 6.86 17.78
CA ALA A 133 -6.07 6.90 19.18
C ALA A 133 -4.95 7.93 19.41
N ILE A 134 -3.98 8.00 18.50
CA ILE A 134 -2.91 9.02 18.51
C ILE A 134 -3.53 10.42 18.43
N LYS A 135 -4.52 10.62 17.53
CA LYS A 135 -5.23 11.89 17.39
C LYS A 135 -6.02 12.25 18.66
N ARG A 136 -6.69 11.29 19.30
CA ARG A 136 -7.41 11.50 20.57
C ARG A 136 -6.48 11.88 21.71
N LYS A 137 -5.33 11.20 21.84
CA LYS A 137 -4.35 11.48 22.89
C LYS A 137 -3.68 12.84 22.70
N GLY A 138 -3.35 13.22 21.46
CA GLY A 138 -2.69 14.47 21.13
C GLY A 138 -1.25 14.57 21.65
N GLY A 139 -0.62 15.73 21.43
CA GLY A 139 0.72 16.03 21.94
C GLY A 139 1.86 15.18 21.33
N MET A 140 1.66 14.61 20.14
CA MET A 140 2.68 13.88 19.39
C MET A 140 2.40 13.96 17.88
N ASN A 141 3.47 13.94 17.06
CA ASN A 141 3.38 13.98 15.60
C ASN A 141 3.88 12.65 15.01
N VAL A 142 3.03 11.62 15.09
CA VAL A 142 3.34 10.26 14.64
C VAL A 142 2.56 9.92 13.39
N ASP A 143 3.26 9.39 12.38
CA ASP A 143 2.68 9.00 11.09
C ASP A 143 2.90 7.50 10.87
N VAL A 144 1.84 6.70 11.01
CA VAL A 144 1.91 5.24 10.83
C VAL A 144 2.07 4.91 9.35
N ARG A 145 3.25 4.42 8.94
CA ARG A 145 3.65 4.23 7.54
C ARG A 145 3.63 2.80 7.05
N ALA A 146 3.64 1.84 7.96
CA ALA A 146 3.63 0.43 7.61
C ALA A 146 3.02 -0.38 8.75
N ILE A 147 2.31 -1.45 8.38
CA ILE A 147 1.95 -2.53 9.27
C ILE A 147 2.54 -3.84 8.74
N VAL A 148 3.21 -4.58 9.62
CA VAL A 148 3.89 -5.84 9.26
C VAL A 148 3.62 -6.90 10.31
N ASN A 149 3.59 -8.17 9.92
CA ASN A 149 3.58 -9.26 10.89
C ASN A 149 4.95 -9.42 11.58
N ASP A 150 5.00 -9.97 12.80
CA ASP A 150 6.25 -10.28 13.52
C ASP A 150 7.24 -11.08 12.68
N THR A 151 6.78 -12.10 11.95
CA THR A 151 7.63 -12.88 11.05
C THR A 151 8.26 -12.02 9.96
N THR A 152 7.49 -11.09 9.38
CA THR A 152 7.93 -10.20 8.31
C THR A 152 8.91 -9.16 8.84
N GLY A 153 8.62 -8.55 10.00
CA GLY A 153 9.55 -7.66 10.68
C GLY A 153 10.87 -8.36 11.03
N THR A 154 10.81 -9.62 11.49
CA THR A 154 12.00 -10.44 11.76
C THR A 154 12.82 -10.70 10.49
N LEU A 155 12.15 -11.07 9.38
CA LEU A 155 12.80 -11.25 8.08
C LEU A 155 13.53 -9.97 7.64
N ILE A 156 12.86 -8.82 7.68
CA ILE A 156 13.45 -7.53 7.28
C ILE A 156 14.65 -7.18 8.17
N ALA A 157 14.51 -7.31 9.49
CA ALA A 157 15.57 -7.00 10.45
C ALA A 157 16.82 -7.90 10.25
N CYS A 158 16.61 -9.19 9.98
CA CYS A 158 17.69 -10.11 9.67
C CYS A 158 18.29 -9.83 8.28
N ALA A 159 17.48 -9.51 7.28
CA ALA A 159 17.93 -9.19 5.94
C ALA A 159 18.79 -7.92 5.86
N TRP A 160 18.54 -6.95 6.75
CA TRP A 160 19.39 -5.77 6.89
C TRP A 160 20.82 -6.12 7.34
N LYS A 161 20.99 -7.17 8.16
CA LYS A 161 22.31 -7.63 8.61
C LYS A 161 22.96 -8.61 7.65
N ASP A 162 22.16 -9.51 7.07
CA ASP A 162 22.59 -10.51 6.12
C ASP A 162 21.67 -10.47 4.88
N SER A 163 22.23 -9.93 3.79
CA SER A 163 21.54 -9.83 2.50
C SER A 163 21.08 -11.19 1.91
N ASN A 164 21.49 -12.33 2.49
CA ASN A 164 21.00 -13.67 2.13
C ASN A 164 19.77 -14.13 2.91
N CYS A 165 19.31 -13.39 3.93
CA CYS A 165 18.13 -13.78 4.70
C CYS A 165 16.88 -13.74 3.80
N ARG A 166 16.19 -14.87 3.66
CA ARG A 166 14.97 -15.02 2.83
C ARG A 166 13.78 -15.61 3.58
N LEU A 167 13.94 -15.88 4.88
CA LEU A 167 12.93 -16.49 5.73
C LEU A 167 12.92 -15.84 7.10
N GLY A 168 11.73 -15.49 7.59
CA GLY A 168 11.48 -15.06 8.95
C GLY A 168 10.76 -16.16 9.70
N LEU A 169 11.21 -16.46 10.91
CA LEU A 169 10.63 -17.49 11.77
C LEU A 169 10.41 -16.89 13.16
N ILE A 170 9.21 -17.10 13.69
CA ILE A 170 8.88 -16.81 15.07
C ILE A 170 8.61 -18.14 15.77
N VAL A 171 9.32 -18.39 16.87
CA VAL A 171 9.07 -19.49 17.80
C VAL A 171 8.95 -18.88 19.19
N GLY A 172 7.71 -18.71 19.66
CA GLY A 172 7.42 -18.06 20.95
C GLY A 172 6.00 -18.40 21.44
N THR A 173 5.26 -17.40 21.93
CA THR A 173 3.85 -17.55 22.35
C THR A 173 2.96 -18.16 21.24
N GLY A 174 3.35 -17.94 19.99
CA GLY A 174 2.90 -18.74 18.85
C GLY A 174 4.09 -19.06 17.94
N THR A 175 3.87 -19.95 16.98
CA THR A 175 4.83 -20.26 15.92
C THR A 175 4.26 -19.81 14.58
N ASN A 176 5.02 -19.00 13.84
CA ASN A 176 4.65 -18.54 12.51
C ASN A 176 5.91 -18.37 11.64
N MET A 177 5.73 -18.37 10.32
CA MET A 177 6.81 -18.21 9.35
C MET A 177 6.39 -17.31 8.20
N CYS A 178 7.33 -16.53 7.68
CA CYS A 178 7.22 -15.89 6.38
C CYS A 178 8.48 -16.17 5.56
N TYR A 179 8.41 -16.02 4.25
CA TYR A 179 9.57 -16.17 3.38
C TYR A 179 9.39 -15.29 2.14
N VAL A 180 10.50 -15.00 1.48
CA VAL A 180 10.49 -14.37 0.16
C VAL A 180 10.15 -15.45 -0.86
N GLU A 181 8.97 -15.32 -1.47
CA GLU A 181 8.51 -16.25 -2.50
C GLU A 181 9.04 -15.82 -3.88
N LYS A 182 9.60 -16.78 -4.62
CA LYS A 182 10.00 -16.62 -6.01
C LYS A 182 8.97 -17.30 -6.88
N LEU A 183 7.91 -16.56 -7.23
CA LEU A 183 6.74 -17.14 -7.90
C LEU A 183 7.11 -17.94 -9.16
N VAL A 184 8.01 -17.44 -9.99
CA VAL A 184 8.43 -18.18 -11.19
C VAL A 184 9.33 -19.37 -10.84
N GLU A 185 10.45 -19.16 -10.13
CA GLU A 185 11.42 -20.24 -9.85
C GLU A 185 10.81 -21.40 -9.04
N ASN A 186 9.88 -21.12 -8.13
CA ASN A 186 9.21 -22.12 -7.31
C ASN A 186 7.99 -22.76 -8.00
N ASN A 187 7.88 -22.60 -9.33
CA ASN A 187 6.86 -23.25 -10.15
C ASN A 187 5.43 -22.88 -9.73
N VAL A 188 5.26 -21.67 -9.19
CA VAL A 188 3.96 -21.05 -8.92
C VAL A 188 3.46 -20.36 -10.19
N LEU A 189 4.37 -19.73 -10.93
CA LEU A 189 4.14 -19.13 -12.24
C LEU A 189 5.03 -19.78 -13.30
N PHE A 190 4.49 -19.87 -14.51
CA PHE A 190 5.18 -20.21 -15.75
C PHE A 190 5.97 -21.52 -15.65
N GLY A 191 5.46 -22.51 -14.92
CA GLY A 191 6.09 -23.83 -14.90
C GLY A 191 7.53 -23.87 -14.37
N GLY A 192 7.99 -22.87 -13.60
CA GLY A 192 9.38 -22.79 -13.17
C GLY A 192 10.31 -21.98 -14.08
N LYS A 193 9.83 -21.54 -15.25
CA LYS A 193 10.67 -21.03 -16.35
C LYS A 193 10.32 -19.58 -16.67
N SER A 194 11.24 -18.67 -16.40
CA SER A 194 11.13 -17.27 -16.83
C SER A 194 11.76 -17.08 -18.23
N SER A 195 11.46 -15.97 -18.89
CA SER A 195 12.16 -15.51 -20.10
C SER A 195 13.21 -14.45 -19.75
N ASP A 196 14.22 -14.25 -20.61
CA ASP A 196 15.22 -13.21 -20.37
C ASP A 196 14.63 -11.80 -20.47
N LYS A 197 13.61 -11.64 -21.32
CA LYS A 197 12.82 -10.41 -21.39
C LYS A 197 12.09 -10.13 -20.08
N LEU A 198 11.45 -11.12 -19.46
CA LEU A 198 10.75 -10.92 -18.18
C LEU A 198 11.73 -10.64 -17.02
N LYS A 199 12.97 -11.16 -17.08
CA LYS A 199 14.02 -10.84 -16.10
C LYS A 199 14.62 -9.44 -16.27
N THR A 200 14.46 -8.83 -17.44
CA THR A 200 15.03 -7.51 -17.74
C THR A 200 14.22 -6.42 -17.03
N PRO A 201 14.82 -5.56 -16.19
CA PRO A 201 14.11 -4.47 -15.53
C PRO A 201 13.36 -3.58 -16.53
N HIS A 202 12.16 -3.12 -16.12
CA HIS A 202 11.29 -2.24 -16.91
C HIS A 202 10.75 -2.81 -18.24
N SER A 203 11.01 -4.08 -18.54
CA SER A 203 10.50 -4.73 -19.76
C SER A 203 8.98 -4.89 -19.76
N PHE A 204 8.39 -5.12 -18.59
CA PHE A 204 6.95 -5.25 -18.40
C PHE A 204 6.33 -3.87 -18.13
N GLN A 205 5.90 -3.21 -19.21
CA GLN A 205 5.39 -1.86 -19.20
C GLN A 205 3.96 -1.76 -18.68
N CYS A 206 3.57 -0.58 -18.18
CA CYS A 206 2.23 -0.30 -17.66
C CYS A 206 1.10 -0.56 -18.69
N LYS A 207 1.41 -0.39 -19.98
CA LYS A 207 0.50 -0.74 -21.08
C LYS A 207 0.02 -2.20 -21.01
N TYR A 208 0.90 -3.13 -20.60
CA TYR A 208 0.54 -4.54 -20.51
C TYR A 208 -0.43 -4.82 -19.37
N VAL A 209 -0.27 -4.15 -18.23
CA VAL A 209 -1.22 -4.23 -17.12
C VAL A 209 -2.60 -3.75 -17.60
N THR A 210 -2.62 -2.65 -18.35
CA THR A 210 -3.85 -2.09 -18.91
C THR A 210 -4.50 -3.06 -19.89
N GLU A 211 -3.75 -3.60 -20.85
CA GLU A 211 -4.24 -4.61 -21.81
C GLU A 211 -4.73 -5.88 -21.12
N ILE A 212 -4.01 -6.38 -20.11
CA ILE A 212 -4.42 -7.59 -19.36
C ILE A 212 -5.76 -7.38 -18.66
N LEU A 213 -5.96 -6.21 -18.04
CA LEU A 213 -7.18 -5.94 -17.27
C LEU A 213 -8.39 -5.61 -18.13
N THR A 214 -8.23 -5.38 -19.43
CA THR A 214 -9.37 -5.30 -20.37
C THR A 214 -9.87 -6.67 -20.82
N ASP A 215 -9.16 -7.77 -20.51
CA ASP A 215 -9.68 -9.12 -20.73
C ASP A 215 -10.95 -9.34 -19.91
N THR A 216 -12.03 -9.76 -20.59
CA THR A 216 -13.18 -10.35 -19.91
C THR A 216 -12.72 -11.61 -19.17
N LYS A 217 -13.10 -11.73 -17.89
CA LYS A 217 -12.72 -12.88 -17.05
C LYS A 217 -12.91 -14.19 -17.82
N ASN A 218 -11.84 -14.99 -17.88
CA ASN A 218 -11.73 -16.30 -18.53
C ASN A 218 -11.40 -16.33 -20.03
N THR A 219 -11.32 -15.21 -20.75
CA THR A 219 -10.90 -15.21 -22.17
C THR A 219 -9.37 -15.15 -22.34
N PHE A 220 -8.69 -14.39 -21.48
CA PHE A 220 -7.22 -14.27 -21.40
C PHE A 220 -6.55 -13.95 -22.75
N VAL A 221 -7.21 -13.17 -23.61
CA VAL A 221 -6.71 -12.87 -24.97
C VAL A 221 -5.47 -12.00 -24.87
N HIS A 222 -5.57 -10.90 -24.14
CA HIS A 222 -4.45 -9.97 -23.92
C HIS A 222 -3.38 -10.59 -23.02
N VAL A 223 -3.76 -11.38 -22.02
CA VAL A 223 -2.79 -12.12 -21.20
C VAL A 223 -1.89 -13.02 -22.06
N LYS A 224 -2.47 -13.79 -22.99
CA LYS A 224 -1.69 -14.63 -23.91
C LYS A 224 -0.79 -13.80 -24.84
N LYS A 225 -1.33 -12.69 -25.37
CA LYS A 225 -0.58 -11.76 -26.24
C LYS A 225 0.64 -11.19 -25.50
N VAL A 226 0.43 -10.64 -24.30
CA VAL A 226 1.50 -10.10 -23.46
C VAL A 226 2.53 -11.17 -23.12
N LEU A 227 2.10 -12.38 -22.75
CA LEU A 227 3.03 -13.48 -22.46
C LEU A 227 3.85 -13.89 -23.69
N ALA A 228 3.26 -13.89 -24.88
CA ALA A 228 3.98 -14.13 -26.13
C ALA A 228 5.01 -13.01 -26.42
N GLU A 229 4.66 -11.75 -26.21
CA GLU A 229 5.57 -10.60 -26.33
C GLU A 229 6.69 -10.64 -25.29
N MET A 230 6.41 -11.16 -24.10
CA MET A 230 7.39 -11.42 -23.04
C MET A 230 8.14 -12.75 -23.25
N GLU A 231 7.95 -13.45 -24.37
CA GLU A 231 8.64 -14.71 -24.71
C GLU A 231 8.35 -15.88 -23.75
N VAL A 232 7.26 -15.81 -22.99
CA VAL A 232 6.79 -16.87 -22.09
C VAL A 232 5.74 -17.73 -22.82
N LYS A 233 6.20 -18.53 -23.79
CA LYS A 233 5.32 -19.33 -24.67
C LYS A 233 4.73 -20.59 -24.02
N HIS A 234 5.28 -21.01 -22.87
CA HIS A 234 4.92 -22.26 -22.19
C HIS A 234 3.90 -22.07 -21.05
N ALA A 235 3.38 -20.85 -20.88
CA ALA A 235 2.41 -20.54 -19.84
C ALA A 235 1.10 -21.31 -20.04
N LYS A 236 0.59 -21.89 -18.97
CA LYS A 236 -0.66 -22.67 -18.92
C LYS A 236 -1.83 -21.80 -18.49
N LYS A 237 -3.04 -22.37 -18.55
CA LYS A 237 -4.26 -21.69 -18.12
C LYS A 237 -4.15 -21.08 -16.72
N GLN A 238 -3.61 -21.82 -15.75
CA GLN A 238 -3.41 -21.31 -14.39
C GLN A 238 -2.51 -20.07 -14.36
N ASP A 239 -1.41 -20.07 -15.12
CA ASP A 239 -0.51 -18.91 -15.22
C ASP A 239 -1.21 -17.66 -15.77
N TRP A 240 -2.21 -17.85 -16.66
CA TRP A 240 -2.99 -16.74 -17.18
C TRP A 240 -3.91 -16.14 -16.10
N HIS A 241 -4.54 -17.00 -15.29
CA HIS A 241 -5.34 -16.58 -14.14
C HIS A 241 -4.48 -15.85 -13.11
N ASP A 242 -3.29 -16.38 -12.82
CA ASP A 242 -2.40 -15.82 -11.81
C ASP A 242 -1.78 -14.51 -12.27
N LEU A 243 -1.33 -14.39 -13.53
CA LEU A 243 -0.83 -13.13 -14.08
C LEU A 243 -1.93 -12.06 -14.09
N TYR A 244 -3.14 -12.40 -14.54
CA TYR A 244 -4.28 -11.49 -14.47
C TYR A 244 -4.52 -11.03 -13.03
N TYR A 245 -4.48 -11.96 -12.07
CA TYR A 245 -4.71 -11.66 -10.67
C TYR A 245 -3.63 -10.74 -10.07
N ILE A 246 -2.37 -10.97 -10.41
CA ILE A 246 -1.26 -10.09 -10.00
C ILE A 246 -1.49 -8.68 -10.55
N CYS A 247 -1.81 -8.54 -11.84
CA CYS A 247 -2.15 -7.25 -12.44
C CYS A 247 -3.35 -6.59 -11.75
N ASP A 248 -4.39 -7.35 -11.40
CA ASP A 248 -5.59 -6.85 -10.72
C ASP A 248 -5.28 -6.36 -9.30
N ILE A 249 -4.46 -7.09 -8.52
CA ILE A 249 -4.03 -6.66 -7.19
C ILE A 249 -3.21 -5.37 -7.26
N VAL A 250 -2.23 -5.32 -8.17
CA VAL A 250 -1.38 -4.13 -8.35
C VAL A 250 -2.24 -2.92 -8.71
N ASN A 251 -3.19 -3.10 -9.61
CA ASN A 251 -4.12 -2.05 -10.01
C ASN A 251 -5.00 -1.58 -8.85
N LYS A 252 -5.61 -2.52 -8.10
CA LYS A 252 -6.43 -2.22 -6.92
C LYS A 252 -5.66 -1.43 -5.87
N ARG A 253 -4.39 -1.79 -5.63
CA ARG A 253 -3.49 -1.05 -4.73
C ARG A 253 -3.26 0.37 -5.25
N GLY A 254 -2.95 0.53 -6.54
CA GLY A 254 -2.77 1.85 -7.17
C GLY A 254 -4.02 2.73 -7.06
N ALA A 255 -5.20 2.17 -7.38
CA ALA A 255 -6.48 2.86 -7.26
C ALA A 255 -6.77 3.26 -5.81
N SER A 256 -6.54 2.37 -4.84
CA SER A 256 -6.79 2.63 -3.41
C SER A 256 -5.93 3.78 -2.89
N LEU A 257 -4.65 3.83 -3.27
CA LEU A 257 -3.76 4.88 -2.81
C LEU A 257 -4.04 6.23 -3.46
N ALA A 258 -4.37 6.24 -4.75
CA ALA A 258 -4.87 7.44 -5.42
C ALA A 258 -6.15 7.94 -4.74
N ALA A 259 -7.08 7.03 -4.43
CA ALA A 259 -8.33 7.34 -3.74
C ALA A 259 -8.12 7.92 -2.34
N ILE A 260 -7.24 7.35 -1.53
CA ILE A 260 -6.91 7.87 -0.20
C ILE A 260 -6.30 9.27 -0.30
N GLY A 261 -5.41 9.51 -1.27
CA GLY A 261 -4.84 10.83 -1.53
C GLY A 261 -5.91 11.88 -1.85
N VAL A 262 -6.84 11.56 -2.76
CA VAL A 262 -7.95 12.46 -3.11
C VAL A 262 -8.90 12.67 -1.92
N ALA A 263 -9.28 11.60 -1.21
CA ALA A 263 -10.14 11.68 -0.04
C ALA A 263 -9.55 12.59 1.06
N THR A 264 -8.24 12.48 1.28
CA THR A 264 -7.52 13.32 2.25
C THR A 264 -7.61 14.80 1.87
N LEU A 265 -7.45 15.14 0.59
CA LEU A 265 -7.58 16.52 0.11
C LEU A 265 -9.01 17.03 0.22
N ILE A 266 -10.01 16.22 -0.13
CA ILE A 266 -11.43 16.57 0.03
C ILE A 266 -11.75 16.89 1.49
N ASN A 267 -11.35 16.01 2.42
CA ASN A 267 -11.57 16.22 3.84
C ASN A 267 -10.84 17.47 4.37
N LYS A 268 -9.66 17.76 3.84
CA LYS A 268 -8.89 18.96 4.19
C LYS A 268 -9.55 20.24 3.68
N MET A 269 -10.15 20.20 2.49
CA MET A 269 -10.85 21.35 1.89
C MET A 269 -12.15 21.68 2.63
N ASP A 270 -12.78 20.66 3.25
CA ASP A 270 -14.05 20.77 3.97
C ASP A 270 -15.13 21.52 3.16
N PHE A 271 -15.19 21.19 1.86
CA PHE A 271 -16.08 21.83 0.88
C PHE A 271 -17.08 20.80 0.35
N SER A 272 -18.38 21.14 0.38
CA SER A 272 -19.47 20.26 -0.03
C SER A 272 -20.55 21.05 -0.79
N PRO A 273 -21.02 20.58 -1.96
CA PRO A 273 -20.54 19.40 -2.69
C PRO A 273 -19.21 19.67 -3.42
N VAL A 274 -18.40 18.63 -3.62
CA VAL A 274 -17.11 18.72 -4.34
C VAL A 274 -17.06 17.79 -5.56
N THR A 275 -16.47 18.27 -6.66
CA THR A 275 -16.18 17.45 -7.84
C THR A 275 -14.67 17.42 -8.06
N ALA A 276 -14.08 16.22 -7.98
CA ALA A 276 -12.68 16.04 -8.31
C ALA A 276 -12.55 15.72 -9.81
N GLY A 277 -11.94 16.64 -10.56
CA GLY A 277 -11.57 16.42 -11.96
C GLY A 277 -10.40 15.45 -12.06
N ILE A 278 -10.53 14.41 -12.88
CA ILE A 278 -9.52 13.37 -13.08
C ILE A 278 -9.15 13.30 -14.56
N ASP A 279 -7.86 13.19 -14.82
CA ASP A 279 -7.32 12.80 -16.12
C ASP A 279 -6.20 11.77 -15.89
N GLY A 280 -5.98 10.91 -16.87
CA GLY A 280 -4.94 9.89 -16.83
C GLY A 280 -5.33 8.61 -17.55
N THR A 281 -4.39 8.07 -18.32
CA THR A 281 -4.57 6.86 -19.13
C THR A 281 -5.05 5.65 -18.32
N LEU A 282 -4.55 5.45 -17.10
CA LEU A 282 -4.94 4.32 -16.26
C LEU A 282 -6.40 4.39 -15.83
N TYR A 283 -6.84 5.58 -15.40
CA TYR A 283 -8.22 5.82 -15.01
C TYR A 283 -9.18 5.64 -16.19
N ARG A 284 -8.76 6.03 -17.40
CA ARG A 284 -9.54 5.90 -18.63
C ARG A 284 -9.64 4.46 -19.14
N LEU A 285 -8.52 3.74 -19.14
CA LEU A 285 -8.40 2.49 -19.88
C LEU A 285 -8.65 1.24 -19.03
N ILE A 286 -8.49 1.31 -17.71
CA ILE A 286 -8.65 0.14 -16.84
C ILE A 286 -10.11 0.00 -16.39
N PRO A 287 -10.80 -1.10 -16.76
CA PRO A 287 -12.18 -1.32 -16.34
C PRO A 287 -12.31 -1.37 -14.81
N GLY A 288 -13.30 -0.67 -14.28
CA GLY A 288 -13.59 -0.65 -12.84
C GLY A 288 -12.61 0.17 -11.99
N PHE A 289 -11.63 0.86 -12.58
CA PHE A 289 -10.72 1.74 -11.82
C PHE A 289 -11.47 2.87 -11.11
N HIS A 290 -12.42 3.50 -11.81
CA HIS A 290 -13.34 4.49 -11.24
C HIS A 290 -14.10 3.92 -10.04
N ASP A 291 -14.73 2.76 -10.20
CA ASP A 291 -15.55 2.14 -9.17
C ASP A 291 -14.73 1.78 -7.94
N GLN A 292 -13.52 1.23 -8.14
CA GLN A 292 -12.58 0.93 -7.06
C GLN A 292 -12.18 2.19 -6.28
N MET A 293 -11.85 3.28 -7.00
CA MET A 293 -11.55 4.55 -6.35
C MET A 293 -12.75 5.06 -5.55
N MET A 294 -13.95 5.06 -6.15
CA MET A 294 -15.17 5.49 -5.49
C MET A 294 -15.48 4.64 -4.24
N GLU A 295 -15.31 3.33 -4.30
CA GLU A 295 -15.53 2.43 -3.16
C GLU A 295 -14.59 2.76 -2.00
N VAL A 296 -13.32 3.02 -2.29
CA VAL A 296 -12.34 3.42 -1.28
C VAL A 296 -12.64 4.81 -0.75
N MET A 297 -12.87 5.80 -1.62
CA MET A 297 -13.16 7.18 -1.20
C MET A 297 -14.40 7.27 -0.32
N LYS A 298 -15.46 6.51 -0.61
CA LYS A 298 -16.68 6.47 0.22
C LYS A 298 -16.42 6.02 1.66
N LYS A 299 -15.34 5.28 1.91
CA LYS A 299 -14.94 4.84 3.25
C LYS A 299 -14.14 5.91 4.01
N PHE A 300 -13.41 6.77 3.30
CA PHE A 300 -12.45 7.70 3.89
C PHE A 300 -12.87 9.18 3.83
N VAL A 301 -13.79 9.56 2.94
CA VAL A 301 -14.35 10.93 2.90
C VAL A 301 -15.35 11.12 4.04
N ASN A 302 -15.32 12.28 4.70
CA ASN A 302 -16.24 12.60 5.79
C ASN A 302 -17.70 12.54 5.29
N LYS A 303 -18.59 11.94 6.10
CA LYS A 303 -19.99 11.67 5.69
C LYS A 303 -20.83 12.91 5.38
N ASN A 304 -20.42 14.10 5.83
CA ASN A 304 -21.07 15.38 5.55
C ASN A 304 -20.65 15.99 4.21
N ILE A 305 -19.66 15.41 3.52
CA ILE A 305 -19.16 15.91 2.24
C ILE A 305 -19.73 15.04 1.11
N GLU A 306 -20.55 15.65 0.25
CA GLU A 306 -20.97 15.04 -1.00
C GLU A 306 -19.86 15.21 -2.03
N PHE A 307 -19.44 14.12 -2.67
CA PHE A 307 -18.37 14.16 -3.67
C PHE A 307 -18.66 13.31 -4.90
N LYS A 308 -18.09 13.72 -6.03
CA LYS A 308 -18.04 12.90 -7.26
C LYS A 308 -16.70 13.03 -7.97
N LEU A 309 -16.37 12.03 -8.77
CA LEU A 309 -15.24 12.07 -9.70
C LEU A 309 -15.75 12.39 -11.11
N MET A 310 -15.05 13.28 -11.80
CA MET A 310 -15.39 13.70 -13.17
C MET A 310 -14.18 13.50 -14.07
N LEU A 311 -14.33 12.68 -15.10
CA LEU A 311 -13.29 12.50 -16.12
C LEU A 311 -13.21 13.76 -17.00
N SER A 312 -12.02 14.34 -17.15
CA SER A 312 -11.78 15.40 -18.13
C SER A 312 -11.82 14.80 -19.54
N GLU A 313 -12.60 15.35 -20.47
CA GLU A 313 -12.64 14.85 -21.86
C GLU A 313 -11.47 15.41 -22.69
N ASP A 314 -11.22 16.72 -22.56
CA ASP A 314 -10.24 17.49 -23.35
C ASP A 314 -8.86 17.60 -22.68
N GLY A 315 -8.66 16.86 -21.59
CA GLY A 315 -7.45 16.92 -20.76
C GLY A 315 -7.20 18.32 -20.18
N SER A 316 -5.92 18.68 -19.99
CA SER A 316 -5.54 19.98 -19.40
C SER A 316 -5.59 21.15 -20.38
N GLY A 317 -5.66 20.88 -21.70
CA GLY A 317 -5.57 21.91 -22.75
C GLY A 317 -6.69 22.95 -22.68
N ARG A 318 -7.94 22.50 -22.48
CA ARG A 318 -9.09 23.41 -22.30
C ARG A 318 -8.96 24.26 -21.04
N GLY A 319 -8.46 23.68 -19.95
CA GLY A 319 -8.18 24.40 -18.70
C GLY A 319 -7.13 25.49 -18.89
N ALA A 320 -6.06 25.20 -19.63
CA ALA A 320 -5.02 26.18 -19.94
C ALA A 320 -5.56 27.36 -20.78
N ALA A 321 -6.39 27.08 -21.79
CA ALA A 321 -7.01 28.12 -22.61
C ALA A 321 -7.95 29.04 -21.80
N LEU A 322 -8.78 28.46 -20.92
CA LEU A 322 -9.66 29.22 -20.03
C LEU A 322 -8.89 30.05 -19.00
N ALA A 323 -7.79 29.52 -18.47
CA ALA A 323 -6.90 30.26 -17.58
C ALA A 323 -6.24 31.45 -18.30
N ALA A 324 -5.80 31.26 -19.54
CA ALA A 324 -5.24 32.36 -20.35
C ALA A 324 -6.27 33.46 -20.64
N ALA A 325 -7.51 33.08 -20.99
CA ALA A 325 -8.60 34.03 -21.19
C ALA A 325 -8.96 34.79 -19.90
N SER A 326 -9.03 34.09 -18.77
CA SER A 326 -9.29 34.71 -17.45
C SER A 326 -8.15 35.64 -17.04
N GLY A 327 -6.89 35.27 -17.31
CA GLY A 327 -5.73 36.14 -17.08
C GLY A 327 -5.79 37.43 -17.90
N TYR A 328 -6.28 37.35 -19.14
CA TYR A 328 -6.50 38.51 -20.00
C TYR A 328 -7.59 39.44 -19.47
N GLU A 329 -8.74 38.89 -19.04
CA GLU A 329 -9.84 39.67 -18.44
C GLU A 329 -9.50 40.21 -17.03
N MET A 330 -8.77 39.44 -16.21
CA MET A 330 -8.26 39.90 -14.92
C MET A 330 -7.29 41.06 -15.11
N TRP A 331 -6.41 41.03 -16.11
CA TRP A 331 -5.56 42.19 -16.42
C TRP A 331 -6.37 43.44 -16.81
N ALA A 332 -7.49 43.27 -17.52
CA ALA A 332 -8.39 44.37 -17.85
C ALA A 332 -9.20 44.88 -16.63
N THR A 333 -9.47 44.04 -15.63
CA THR A 333 -10.36 44.33 -14.49
C THR A 333 -9.63 44.68 -13.19
N VAL A 334 -8.40 44.20 -12.98
CA VAL A 334 -7.54 44.45 -11.80
C VAL A 334 -7.17 45.93 -11.67
N ALA A 335 -7.31 46.74 -12.73
CA ALA A 335 -7.25 48.20 -12.65
C ALA A 335 -8.35 48.83 -11.75
N LYS A 336 -9.35 48.07 -11.23
CA LYS A 336 -10.55 48.65 -10.58
C LYS A 336 -11.07 47.96 -9.28
N ARG A 337 -10.43 46.95 -8.69
CA ARG A 337 -10.97 46.31 -7.45
C ARG A 337 -9.94 46.11 -6.32
N THR A 338 -10.37 46.36 -5.09
CA THR A 338 -9.58 46.43 -3.84
C THR A 338 -9.96 45.40 -2.76
N SER A 339 -10.72 44.34 -3.08
CA SER A 339 -11.08 43.30 -2.10
C SER A 339 -10.76 41.89 -2.63
N CYS A 340 -10.08 41.11 -1.79
CA CYS A 340 -9.24 39.98 -2.18
C CYS A 340 -9.48 38.78 -1.24
N ASP A 341 -10.56 38.04 -1.45
CA ASP A 341 -10.70 36.68 -0.90
C ASP A 341 -10.21 35.68 -1.97
N TRP A 342 -8.94 35.27 -1.90
CA TRP A 342 -8.32 34.43 -2.92
C TRP A 342 -8.47 32.93 -2.61
N ILE A 343 -9.25 32.20 -3.42
CA ILE A 343 -9.08 30.75 -3.56
C ILE A 343 -8.01 30.53 -4.63
N ARG A 344 -6.80 30.12 -4.24
CA ARG A 344 -5.72 29.78 -5.18
C ARG A 344 -5.76 28.28 -5.46
N ALA A 345 -5.64 27.90 -6.73
CA ALA A 345 -5.29 26.52 -7.08
C ALA A 345 -3.86 26.25 -6.56
N VAL A 346 -3.74 25.40 -5.54
CA VAL A 346 -2.46 24.99 -4.97
C VAL A 346 -2.02 23.70 -5.67
N THR A 347 -0.90 23.74 -6.37
CA THR A 347 -0.32 22.57 -7.03
C THR A 347 0.70 21.92 -6.10
N TRP A 348 0.73 20.58 -6.09
CA TRP A 348 1.82 19.82 -5.49
C TRP A 348 2.81 19.46 -6.59
N PRO A 349 4.02 20.07 -6.64
CA PRO A 349 4.96 19.86 -7.75
C PRO A 349 5.69 18.51 -7.71
N ASP A 350 5.50 17.72 -6.65
CA ASP A 350 6.33 16.55 -6.39
C ASP A 350 5.94 15.32 -7.23
N LEU A 351 6.92 14.84 -7.99
CA LEU A 351 6.94 13.54 -8.68
C LEU A 351 6.82 12.35 -7.71
N SER A 352 6.84 12.53 -6.39
CA SER A 352 6.77 11.43 -5.41
C SER A 352 5.51 10.57 -5.52
N THR A 353 4.30 11.13 -5.70
CA THR A 353 3.07 10.33 -5.89
C THR A 353 3.11 9.56 -7.21
N ALA A 354 3.61 10.18 -8.28
CA ALA A 354 3.83 9.52 -9.57
C ALA A 354 4.91 8.42 -9.46
N ARG A 355 5.98 8.65 -8.68
CA ARG A 355 7.01 7.66 -8.37
C ARG A 355 6.49 6.53 -7.50
N VAL A 356 5.54 6.78 -6.60
CA VAL A 356 4.86 5.75 -5.81
C VAL A 356 4.05 4.84 -6.74
N LEU A 357 3.24 5.40 -7.63
CA LEU A 357 2.53 4.63 -8.66
C LEU A 357 3.51 3.88 -9.58
N GLN A 358 4.57 4.54 -10.04
CA GLN A 358 5.61 3.92 -10.88
C GLN A 358 6.33 2.77 -10.16
N ARG A 359 6.74 2.95 -8.89
CA ARG A 359 7.33 1.88 -8.05
C ARG A 359 6.34 0.75 -7.77
N MET A 360 5.04 1.05 -7.72
CA MET A 360 4.00 0.03 -7.62
C MET A 360 3.89 -0.82 -8.88
N PHE A 361 4.17 -0.25 -10.04
CA PHE A 361 4.26 -1.00 -11.29
C PHE A 361 5.59 -1.77 -11.39
N GLU A 362 6.71 -1.18 -10.98
CA GLU A 362 8.01 -1.85 -10.94
C GLU A 362 8.01 -3.09 -10.03
N SER A 363 7.25 -3.04 -8.93
CA SER A 363 7.07 -4.21 -8.04
C SER A 363 6.33 -5.37 -8.72
N THR A 364 5.48 -5.13 -9.74
CA THR A 364 4.88 -6.20 -10.55
C THR A 364 5.95 -7.00 -11.29
N VAL A 365 6.93 -6.31 -11.87
CA VAL A 365 8.03 -6.94 -12.62
C VAL A 365 8.95 -7.73 -11.69
N ARG A 366 9.18 -7.21 -10.48
CA ARG A 366 9.95 -7.92 -9.43
C ARG A 366 9.22 -9.16 -8.92
N VAL A 367 7.90 -9.07 -8.71
CA VAL A 367 7.03 -10.22 -8.35
C VAL A 367 7.08 -11.31 -9.42
N LEU A 368 7.23 -10.94 -10.70
CA LEU A 368 7.42 -11.87 -11.82
C LEU A 368 8.87 -12.41 -11.96
N GLY A 369 9.74 -12.17 -10.99
CA GLY A 369 11.06 -12.81 -10.89
C GLY A 369 12.22 -12.05 -11.54
N ALA A 370 12.07 -10.76 -11.87
CA ALA A 370 13.19 -9.93 -12.31
C ALA A 370 14.08 -9.50 -11.13
N HIS A 371 15.12 -10.28 -10.84
CA HIS A 371 16.26 -9.81 -10.06
C HIS A 371 17.48 -9.69 -10.98
N SER A 372 17.94 -8.46 -11.24
CA SER A 372 19.34 -8.24 -11.56
C SER A 372 20.04 -7.66 -10.33
N ARG A 373 21.18 -8.26 -9.96
CA ARG A 373 22.15 -7.60 -9.08
C ARG A 373 22.67 -6.39 -9.85
N LEU A 374 22.44 -5.18 -9.34
CA LEU A 374 23.27 -4.05 -9.76
C LEU A 374 24.66 -4.30 -9.18
N ASN A 375 25.57 -4.86 -9.98
CA ASN A 375 26.99 -4.77 -9.68
C ASN A 375 27.39 -3.30 -9.86
N LYS A 376 28.14 -2.76 -8.89
CA LYS A 376 28.66 -1.39 -8.88
C LYS A 376 29.59 -1.06 -10.07
N SER A 377 29.87 -1.99 -10.97
CA SER A 377 30.79 -1.84 -12.11
C SER A 377 30.15 -1.24 -13.38
N ASP A 378 28.82 -1.14 -13.46
CA ASP A 378 28.15 -0.91 -14.76
C ASP A 378 27.50 0.48 -14.90
N LEU A 379 27.99 1.49 -14.16
CA LEU A 379 27.62 2.88 -14.40
C LEU A 379 28.72 3.57 -15.20
N PRO A 380 28.46 4.06 -16.43
CA PRO A 380 29.35 5.02 -17.07
C PRO A 380 29.30 6.33 -16.28
N TYR A 381 30.48 6.89 -16.01
CA TYR A 381 30.72 8.15 -15.30
C TYR A 381 29.92 9.34 -15.84
#